data_AF-A0A8C3HY41-F1
#
_entry.id   AF-A0A8C3HY41-F1
#
_cell.length_a   1.000
_cell.length_b   1.000
_cell.length_c   1.000
_cell.angle_alpha   90.00
_cell.angle_beta   90.00
_cell.angle_gamma   90.00
#
_symmetry.space_group_name_H-M   'P 1'
#
loop_
_entity.id
_entity.type
_entity.pdbx_description
1 polymer ?
#
loop_
_entity_poly.entity_id
_entity_poly.type
_entity_poly.pdbx_seq_one_letter_code
_entity_poly.pdbx_strand_id
1 'polypeptide(L)'
;VTLCLLLSLFSPRGSLSEHWIGLRREEGEPWKWVNGSEFNNLFPIRGGGNCAYLNDNGVSASRCITERHWVCNKPDAIHHDPL
;
A
#
# COMPACT_ATOMS: atom_id res chain seq x y z
N VAL A 1 13.35 -1.50 -1.23
CA VAL A 1 12.53 -0.50 -1.99
C VAL A 1 12.88 -0.46 -3.49
N THR A 2 14.07 -0.95 -3.87
CA THR A 2 14.62 -0.92 -5.23
C THR A 2 13.93 -1.83 -6.26
N LEU A 3 13.21 -2.89 -5.86
CA LEU A 3 12.66 -3.86 -6.83
C LEU A 3 11.29 -3.45 -7.43
N CYS A 4 10.46 -2.69 -6.71
CA CYS A 4 9.12 -2.30 -7.18
C CYS A 4 9.05 -0.91 -7.84
N LEU A 5 10.00 -0.02 -7.55
CA LEU A 5 10.13 1.26 -8.27
C LEU A 5 10.53 1.06 -9.73
N LEU A 6 11.28 0.00 -10.05
CA LEU A 6 11.66 -0.32 -11.43
C LEU A 6 10.47 -0.81 -12.28
N LEU A 7 9.45 -1.43 -11.67
CA LEU A 7 8.24 -1.88 -12.38
C LEU A 7 7.28 -0.73 -12.70
N SER A 8 7.29 0.34 -11.91
CA SER A 8 6.47 1.54 -12.14
C SER A 8 7.05 2.47 -13.21
N LEU A 9 8.36 2.41 -13.47
CA LEU A 9 9.04 3.21 -14.50
C LEU A 9 8.95 2.63 -15.91
N PHE A 10 8.59 1.35 -16.08
CA PHE A 10 8.60 0.65 -17.37
C PHE A 10 7.22 0.51 -18.06
N SER A 11 6.14 1.09 -17.50
CA SER A 11 4.82 1.05 -18.16
C SER A 11 4.70 2.19 -19.20
N PRO A 12 4.70 1.92 -20.51
CA PRO A 12 4.73 2.95 -21.55
C PRO A 12 3.34 3.53 -21.88
N ARG A 13 2.31 3.18 -21.10
CA ARG A 13 0.95 3.71 -21.22
C ARG A 13 0.50 4.13 -19.82
N GLY A 14 0.45 5.44 -19.58
CA GLY A 14 0.03 6.03 -18.31
C GLY A 14 -1.22 5.36 -17.75
N SER A 15 -1.25 5.07 -16.45
CA SER A 15 -1.43 6.11 -15.45
C SER A 15 -0.66 5.81 -14.15
N LEU A 16 -0.32 6.84 -13.39
CA LEU A 16 0.21 6.75 -12.02
C LEU A 16 -0.83 6.21 -11.01
N SER A 17 -1.91 5.60 -11.48
CA SER A 17 -3.20 5.67 -10.81
C SER A 17 -3.59 4.33 -10.21
N GLU A 18 -3.77 4.35 -8.89
CA GLU A 18 -4.42 3.31 -8.10
C GLU A 18 -3.54 2.09 -7.80
N HIS A 19 -2.71 2.20 -6.76
CA HIS A 19 -1.89 1.09 -6.25
C HIS A 19 -2.33 0.65 -4.87
N TRP A 20 -2.52 -0.65 -4.68
CA TRP A 20 -2.74 -1.21 -3.35
C TRP A 20 -1.56 -0.93 -2.41
N ILE A 21 -1.89 -0.63 -1.16
CA ILE A 21 -0.95 -0.56 -0.06
C ILE A 21 -1.27 -1.65 0.95
N GLY A 22 -0.30 -2.04 1.75
CA GLY A 22 -0.43 -3.07 2.79
C GLY A 22 -1.29 -2.66 3.98
N LEU A 23 -2.42 -1.99 3.75
CA LEU A 23 -3.35 -1.51 4.77
C LEU A 23 -4.75 -2.07 4.47
N ARG A 24 -5.30 -2.79 5.44
CA ARG A 24 -6.60 -3.48 5.32
C ARG A 24 -7.38 -3.44 6.63
N ARG A 25 -8.67 -3.71 6.56
CA ARG A 25 -9.52 -3.95 7.73
C ARG A 25 -10.50 -5.08 7.47
N GLU A 26 -11.03 -5.62 8.54
CA GLU A 26 -12.24 -6.45 8.49
C GLU A 26 -13.46 -5.59 8.79
N GLU A 27 -14.65 -6.12 8.54
CA GLU A 27 -15.89 -5.38 8.74
C GLU A 27 -16.09 -5.06 10.23
N GLY A 28 -16.16 -3.77 10.57
CA GLY A 28 -16.25 -3.30 11.96
C GLY A 28 -14.91 -3.16 12.69
N GLU A 29 -13.80 -3.61 12.10
CA GLU A 29 -12.47 -3.53 12.70
C GLU A 29 -11.71 -2.25 12.29
N PRO A 30 -10.76 -1.79 13.12
CA PRO A 30 -9.85 -0.73 12.74
C PRO A 30 -8.92 -1.15 11.60
N TRP A 31 -8.36 -0.17 10.92
CA TRP A 31 -7.36 -0.39 9.87
C TRP A 31 -6.08 -0.95 10.47
N LYS A 32 -5.53 -2.00 9.86
CA LYS A 32 -4.30 -2.67 10.28
C LYS A 32 -3.35 -2.80 9.09
N TRP A 33 -2.07 -2.61 9.37
CA TRP A 33 -0.99 -2.88 8.42
C TRP A 33 -0.77 -4.38 8.26
N VAL A 34 -0.07 -4.79 7.19
CA VAL A 34 0.32 -6.20 6.96
C VAL A 34 1.14 -6.81 8.09
N ASN A 35 1.80 -6.00 8.93
CA ASN A 35 2.52 -6.46 10.11
C ASN A 35 1.63 -6.65 11.36
N GLY A 36 0.31 -6.44 11.23
CA GLY A 36 -0.67 -6.54 12.31
C GLY A 36 -0.82 -5.28 13.18
N SER A 37 0.04 -4.27 13.01
CA SER A 37 -0.08 -3.00 13.75
C SER A 37 -1.29 -2.19 13.29
N GLU A 38 -1.97 -1.55 14.25
CA GLU A 38 -3.09 -0.66 13.97
C GLU A 38 -2.63 0.62 13.28
N PHE A 39 -3.48 1.16 12.42
CA PHE A 39 -3.24 2.41 11.72
C PHE A 39 -3.49 3.62 12.61
N ASN A 40 -2.48 4.48 12.73
CA ASN A 40 -2.51 5.66 13.61
C ASN A 40 -3.39 6.83 13.09
N ASN A 41 -4.25 6.61 12.09
CA ASN A 41 -5.14 7.64 11.53
C ASN A 41 -4.43 8.93 11.06
N LEU A 42 -3.17 8.82 10.61
CA LEU A 42 -2.36 9.97 10.17
C LEU A 42 -2.91 10.65 8.90
N PHE A 43 -3.72 9.94 8.13
CA PHE A 43 -4.41 10.47 6.96
C PHE A 43 -5.81 9.84 6.85
N PRO A 44 -6.79 10.56 6.28
CA PRO A 44 -8.11 10.01 6.05
C PRO A 44 -8.08 8.97 4.93
N ILE A 45 -8.81 7.87 5.12
CA ILE A 45 -9.04 6.86 4.10
C ILE A 45 -10.46 7.05 3.58
N ARG A 46 -10.59 7.39 2.29
CA ARG A 46 -11.88 7.70 1.66
C ARG A 46 -12.51 6.46 1.03
N GLY A 47 -13.80 6.50 0.72
CA GLY A 47 -14.49 5.43 0.00
C GLY A 47 -14.90 4.24 0.88
N GLY A 48 -15.33 3.17 0.21
CA GLY A 48 -15.91 1.98 0.86
C GLY A 48 -15.13 0.72 0.50
N GLY A 49 -14.85 -0.11 1.50
CA GLY A 49 -14.14 -1.38 1.30
C GLY A 49 -13.21 -1.72 2.47
N ASN A 50 -12.44 -2.77 2.23
CA ASN A 50 -11.62 -3.46 3.23
C ASN A 50 -10.13 -3.41 2.91
N CYS A 51 -9.74 -3.00 1.69
CA CYS A 51 -8.35 -2.81 1.30
C CYS A 51 -8.15 -1.37 0.85
N ALA A 52 -7.00 -0.78 1.22
CA ALA A 52 -6.65 0.59 0.89
C ALA A 52 -5.67 0.66 -0.29
N TYR A 53 -5.85 1.66 -1.15
CA TYR A 53 -5.03 1.94 -2.31
C TYR A 53 -4.72 3.44 -2.41
N LEU A 54 -3.59 3.77 -3.04
CA LEU A 54 -3.15 5.13 -3.36
C LEU A 54 -3.68 5.55 -4.71
N ASN A 55 -4.27 6.73 -4.80
CA ASN A 55 -4.65 7.39 -6.05
C ASN A 55 -4.13 8.82 -6.08
N ASP A 56 -4.45 9.56 -7.15
CA ASP A 56 -3.98 10.93 -7.35
C ASP A 56 -4.49 11.91 -6.27
N ASN A 57 -5.51 11.52 -5.49
CA ASN A 57 -6.14 12.34 -4.44
C ASN A 57 -5.78 11.88 -3.01
N GLY A 58 -4.88 10.89 -2.85
CA GLY A 58 -4.47 10.33 -1.56
C GLY A 58 -4.81 8.86 -1.39
N VAL A 59 -5.38 8.48 -0.24
CA VAL A 59 -5.70 7.07 0.09
C VAL A 59 -7.20 6.82 0.07
N SER A 60 -7.61 5.79 -0.66
CA SER A 60 -9.00 5.34 -0.77
C SER A 60 -9.13 3.85 -0.48
N ALA A 61 -10.32 3.40 -0.13
CA ALA A 61 -10.67 2.01 0.11
C ALA A 61 -11.52 1.45 -1.04
N SER A 62 -11.29 0.18 -1.37
CA SER A 62 -12.12 -0.60 -2.29
C SER A 62 -12.21 -2.06 -1.82
N ARG A 63 -13.01 -2.86 -2.52
CA ARG A 63 -13.02 -4.31 -2.36
C ARG A 63 -11.65 -4.86 -2.78
N CYS A 64 -11.09 -5.73 -1.94
CA CYS A 64 -9.77 -6.34 -2.16
C CYS A 64 -9.67 -7.17 -3.45
N ILE A 65 -10.81 -7.55 -4.04
CA ILE A 65 -10.88 -8.33 -5.29
C ILE A 65 -10.56 -7.50 -6.55
N THR A 66 -10.54 -6.17 -6.45
CA THR A 66 -10.25 -5.32 -7.61
C THR A 66 -8.78 -5.47 -8.02
N GLU A 67 -8.54 -5.75 -9.31
CA GLU A 67 -7.19 -5.82 -9.85
C GLU A 67 -6.53 -4.44 -9.85
N ARG A 68 -5.41 -4.31 -9.14
CA ARG A 68 -4.56 -3.12 -9.12
C ARG A 68 -3.11 -3.55 -8.87
N HIS A 69 -2.17 -2.68 -9.22
CA HIS A 69 -0.77 -2.87 -8.88
C HIS A 69 -0.54 -2.68 -7.37
N TRP A 70 0.56 -3.21 -6.84
CA TRP A 70 0.86 -3.21 -5.40
C TRP A 70 2.17 -2.46 -5.11
N VAL A 71 2.21 -1.74 -3.99
CA VAL A 71 3.44 -1.17 -3.44
C VAL A 71 3.94 -2.05 -2.30
N CYS A 72 5.17 -2.53 -2.40
CA CYS A 72 5.82 -3.35 -1.37
C CYS A 72 6.94 -2.56 -0.68
N ASN A 73 7.02 -2.66 0.64
CA ASN A 73 8.18 -2.24 1.41
C ASN A 73 8.96 -3.46 1.92
N LYS A 74 10.27 -3.30 2.06
CA LYS A 74 11.13 -4.21 2.82
C LYS A 74 12.18 -3.31 3.47
N PRO A 75 12.44 -3.46 4.78
CA PRO A 75 13.56 -2.75 5.39
C PRO A 75 14.83 -3.13 4.64
N ASP A 76 15.64 -2.15 4.29
CA ASP A 76 16.95 -2.44 3.73
C ASP A 76 17.74 -3.17 4.81
N ALA A 77 18.27 -4.33 4.44
CA ALA A 77 19.21 -5.05 5.28
C ALA A 77 20.50 -4.23 5.29
N ILE A 78 20.54 -3.17 6.10
CA ILE A 78 21.81 -2.61 6.53
C ILE A 78 22.52 -3.78 7.22
N HIS A 79 23.68 -4.15 6.68
CA HIS A 79 24.60 -5.10 7.28
C HIS A 79 24.76 -4.77 8.77
N HIS A 80 24.03 -5.47 9.62
CA HIS A 80 24.50 -5.82 10.94
C HIS A 80 25.59 -6.89 10.73
N ASP A 81 26.74 -6.47 10.21
CA ASP A 81 27.98 -7.17 10.51
C ASP A 81 28.47 -6.60 11.85
N PRO A 82 28.52 -7.39 12.93
CA PRO A 82 29.24 -7.02 14.12
C PRO A 82 30.72 -7.37 13.89
N LEU A 83 31.50 -6.39 13.42
CA LEU A 83 32.94 -6.34 13.69
C LEU A 83 33.32 -4.91 14.12
#